data_AF-A0A8K0CVP4-F1
#
_entry.id   AF-A0A8K0CVP4-F1
#
_cell.length_a   1.000
_cell.length_b   1.000
_cell.length_c   1.000
_cell.angle_alpha   90.00
_cell.angle_beta   90.00
_cell.angle_gamma   90.00
#
_symmetry.space_group_name_H-M   'P 1'
#
loop_
_entity.id
_entity.type
_entity.pdbx_description
1 polymer ?
#
loop_
_entity_poly.entity_id
_entity_poly.type
_entity_poly.pdbx_seq_one_letter_code
_entity_poly.pdbx_strand_id
1 'polypeptide(L)'
;MGQIMHEGRLSPAKIYPHDNKAYYGYHGKEQSGTEDIKILCSRYPERFVWVKTKHNEINLLTGHHIVLGGRHPEKTMYFGRILFRTETSVGKVSTGIKENLGLYITQNGEEFNFHSFEILTYNETIAPPTVNIEPV
;
A
#
# COMPACT_ATOMS: atom_id res chain seq x y z
N MET A 1 7.86 -0.30 1.41
CA MET A 1 6.74 0.23 0.60
C MET A 1 6.75 1.75 0.66
N GLY A 2 6.22 2.40 -0.36
CA GLY A 2 6.23 3.86 -0.44
C GLY A 2 5.24 4.40 -1.43
N GLN A 3 5.41 5.65 -1.79
CA GLN A 3 4.62 6.36 -2.78
C GLN A 3 5.56 6.94 -3.82
N ILE A 4 5.07 7.14 -5.03
CA ILE A 4 5.77 7.88 -6.09
C ILE A 4 4.83 8.91 -6.70
N MET A 5 5.36 10.10 -6.98
CA MET A 5 4.68 11.11 -7.80
C MET A 5 5.06 10.91 -9.26
N HIS A 6 4.08 10.70 -10.12
CA HIS A 6 4.30 10.61 -11.56
C HIS A 6 3.19 11.35 -12.29
N GLU A 7 3.54 12.31 -13.15
CA GLU A 7 2.58 13.13 -13.91
C GLU A 7 1.48 13.78 -13.03
N GLY A 8 1.88 14.30 -11.85
CA GLY A 8 0.96 14.93 -10.90
C GLY A 8 0.05 13.95 -10.13
N ARG A 9 0.32 12.64 -10.22
CA ARG A 9 -0.44 11.59 -9.54
C ARG A 9 0.42 10.89 -8.50
N LEU A 10 -0.05 10.89 -7.25
CA LEU A 10 0.60 10.16 -6.16
C LEU A 10 0.03 8.76 -6.08
N SER A 11 0.88 7.74 -6.24
CA SER A 11 0.46 6.33 -6.25
C SER A 11 1.30 5.47 -5.29
N PRO A 12 0.73 4.40 -4.71
CA PRO A 12 1.48 3.36 -4.02
C PRO A 12 2.57 2.74 -4.90
N ALA A 13 3.72 2.45 -4.30
CA ALA A 13 4.86 1.83 -4.96
C ALA A 13 5.53 0.75 -4.09
N LYS A 14 6.03 -0.30 -4.75
CA LYS A 14 6.94 -1.29 -4.18
C LYS A 14 8.36 -0.72 -4.19
N ILE A 15 9.09 -0.95 -3.11
CA ILE A 15 10.49 -0.52 -2.94
C ILE A 15 11.21 -1.72 -2.34
N TYR A 16 12.32 -2.12 -2.94
CA TYR A 16 13.12 -3.26 -2.49
C TYR A 16 14.41 -2.75 -1.83
N PRO A 17 14.88 -3.36 -0.71
CA PRO A 17 16.06 -2.87 0.02
C PRO A 17 17.36 -2.74 -0.78
N HIS A 18 17.49 -3.46 -1.90
CA HIS A 18 18.68 -3.48 -2.75
C HIS A 18 18.41 -2.95 -4.16
N ASP A 19 17.31 -2.22 -4.34
CA ASP A 19 16.96 -1.58 -5.60
C ASP A 19 16.69 -0.10 -5.33
N ASN A 20 17.32 0.77 -6.12
CA ASN A 20 17.13 2.22 -6.01
C ASN A 20 15.87 2.72 -6.73
N LYS A 21 15.08 1.82 -7.30
CA LYS A 21 13.83 2.14 -7.99
C LYS A 21 12.60 1.86 -7.13
N ALA A 22 11.59 2.70 -7.30
CA ALA A 22 10.23 2.42 -6.88
C ALA A 22 9.43 1.89 -8.08
N TYR A 23 8.72 0.77 -7.89
CA TYR A 23 7.90 0.12 -8.91
C TYR A 23 6.42 0.40 -8.64
N TYR A 24 5.69 0.83 -9.66
CA TYR A 24 4.30 1.27 -9.54
C TYR A 24 3.50 0.93 -10.80
N GLY A 25 2.18 0.82 -10.66
CA GLY A 25 1.29 0.54 -11.79
C GLY A 25 0.79 1.82 -12.46
N TYR A 26 1.08 1.97 -13.76
CA TYR A 26 0.62 3.08 -14.60
C TYR A 26 0.12 2.58 -15.96
N HIS A 27 -1.09 2.99 -16.35
CA HIS A 27 -1.74 2.54 -17.59
C HIS A 27 -1.71 1.02 -17.83
N GLY A 28 -1.97 0.22 -16.78
CA GLY A 28 -2.03 -1.25 -16.88
C GLY A 28 -0.66 -1.95 -16.96
N LYS A 29 0.44 -1.23 -16.75
CA LYS A 29 1.80 -1.77 -16.78
C LYS A 29 2.60 -1.40 -15.54
N GLU A 30 3.60 -2.23 -15.23
CA GLU A 30 4.63 -1.85 -14.27
C GLU A 30 5.52 -0.77 -14.88
N GLN A 31 5.68 0.32 -14.14
CA GLN A 31 6.68 1.35 -14.39
C GLN A 31 7.64 1.41 -13.20
N SER A 32 8.80 2.02 -13.41
CA SER A 32 9.78 2.23 -12.36
C SER A 32 10.36 3.64 -12.44
N GLY A 33 10.62 4.25 -11.29
CA GLY A 33 11.26 5.58 -11.20
C GLY A 33 12.24 5.65 -10.04
N THR A 34 13.13 6.64 -10.08
CA THR A 34 14.15 6.90 -9.05
C THR A 34 13.97 8.26 -8.36
N GLU A 35 12.97 9.03 -8.78
CA GLU A 35 12.71 10.40 -8.33
C GLU A 35 11.31 10.52 -7.73
N ASP A 36 11.11 11.55 -6.88
CA ASP A 36 9.84 11.85 -6.20
C ASP A 36 9.22 10.68 -5.42
N ILE A 37 10.09 9.89 -4.78
CA ILE A 37 9.73 8.74 -3.95
C ILE A 37 9.59 9.15 -2.49
N LYS A 38 8.55 8.67 -1.82
CA LYS A 38 8.37 8.76 -0.37
C LYS A 38 8.30 7.36 0.22
N ILE A 39 9.06 7.11 1.28
CA ILE A 39 9.00 5.82 2.00
C ILE A 39 8.04 5.97 3.17
N LEU A 40 7.16 4.97 3.37
CA LEU A 40 6.30 4.93 4.54
C LEU A 40 7.14 4.51 5.76
N CYS A 41 7.29 5.43 6.71
CA CYS A 41 8.04 5.23 7.94
C CYS A 41 7.16 5.54 9.16
N SER A 42 7.37 4.82 10.27
CA SER A 42 6.74 5.10 11.56
C SER A 42 7.70 4.76 12.69
N ARG A 43 7.56 5.47 13.82
CA ARG A 43 8.23 5.11 15.07
C ARG A 43 7.63 3.86 15.73
N TYR A 44 6.39 3.54 15.37
CA TYR A 44 5.60 2.43 15.91
C TYR A 44 5.12 1.53 14.76
N PRO A 45 6.02 0.81 14.07
CA PRO A 45 5.66 -0.05 12.94
C PRO A 45 4.68 -1.16 13.32
N GLU A 46 4.68 -1.61 14.57
CA GLU A 46 3.77 -2.62 15.13
C GLU A 46 2.29 -2.18 15.14
N ARG A 47 2.04 -0.87 15.04
CA ARG A 47 0.68 -0.33 14.92
C ARG A 47 0.10 -0.50 13.53
N PHE A 48 0.92 -0.81 12.52
CA PHE A 48 0.43 -1.14 11.20
C PHE A 48 -0.08 -2.59 11.17
N VAL A 49 -1.36 -2.75 10.82
CA VAL A 49 -2.02 -4.05 10.77
C VAL A 49 -2.59 -4.27 9.38
N TRP A 50 -2.30 -5.45 8.83
CA TRP A 50 -2.87 -5.92 7.57
C TRP A 50 -4.19 -6.63 7.83
N VAL A 51 -5.27 -6.12 7.26
CA VAL A 51 -6.62 -6.64 7.46
C VAL A 51 -7.12 -7.26 6.16
N LYS A 52 -7.51 -8.54 6.22
CA LYS A 52 -8.13 -9.23 5.08
C LYS A 52 -9.48 -8.60 4.76
N THR A 53 -9.71 -8.28 3.49
CA THR A 53 -10.95 -7.67 3.01
C THR A 53 -11.19 -7.97 1.54
N LYS A 54 -12.34 -7.54 1.02
CA LYS A 54 -12.64 -7.49 -0.40
C LYS A 54 -12.92 -6.06 -0.85
N HIS A 55 -12.83 -5.81 -2.16
CA HIS A 55 -13.05 -4.49 -2.74
C HIS A 55 -14.43 -3.90 -2.41
N ASN A 56 -15.47 -4.73 -2.24
CA ASN A 56 -16.83 -4.35 -1.91
C ASN A 56 -17.13 -4.34 -0.38
N GLU A 57 -16.15 -4.67 0.45
CA GLU A 57 -16.27 -4.75 1.91
C GLU A 57 -15.38 -3.70 2.63
N ILE A 58 -14.61 -2.88 1.89
CA ILE A 58 -13.70 -1.87 2.48
C ILE A 58 -14.46 -0.88 3.37
N ASN A 59 -15.68 -0.50 3.00
CA ASN A 59 -16.55 0.39 3.79
C ASN A 59 -17.03 -0.24 5.11
N LEU A 60 -16.92 -1.56 5.27
CA LEU A 60 -17.26 -2.28 6.50
C LEU A 60 -16.13 -2.27 7.53
N LEU A 61 -14.92 -1.81 7.16
CA LEU A 61 -13.76 -1.66 8.04
C LEU A 61 -13.90 -0.45 8.99
N THR A 62 -15.08 -0.30 9.59
CA THR A 62 -15.35 0.71 10.62
C THR A 62 -14.38 0.56 11.79
N GLY A 63 -13.96 1.68 12.37
CA GLY A 63 -12.98 1.70 13.47
C GLY A 63 -11.53 1.44 13.06
N HIS A 64 -11.24 1.20 11.78
CA HIS A 64 -9.86 1.07 11.28
C HIS A 64 -9.41 2.36 10.57
N HIS A 65 -8.23 2.87 10.91
CA HIS A 65 -7.62 3.97 10.15
C HIS A 65 -6.88 3.39 8.94
N ILE A 66 -7.55 3.35 7.78
CA ILE A 66 -6.97 2.82 6.54
C ILE A 66 -5.85 3.77 6.05
N VAL A 67 -4.68 3.22 5.77
CA VAL A 67 -3.49 4.02 5.40
C VAL A 67 -3.60 4.50 3.96
N LEU A 68 -3.67 5.82 3.79
CA LEU A 68 -3.67 6.48 2.49
C LEU A 68 -2.37 6.21 1.74
N GLY A 69 -2.48 5.65 0.53
CA GLY A 69 -1.35 5.30 -0.32
C GLY A 69 -1.21 6.18 -1.55
N GLY A 70 -2.28 6.82 -2.00
CA GLY A 70 -2.23 7.71 -3.15
C GLY A 70 -3.50 8.52 -3.32
N ARG A 71 -3.42 9.56 -4.15
CA ARG A 71 -4.56 10.41 -4.49
C ARG A 71 -4.50 10.79 -5.95
N HIS A 72 -5.62 10.57 -6.62
CA HIS A 72 -5.99 11.10 -7.93
C HIS A 72 -7.22 11.99 -7.74
N PRO A 73 -7.48 13.01 -8.57
CA PRO A 73 -8.64 13.90 -8.43
C PRO A 73 -9.98 13.19 -8.18
N GLU A 74 -10.17 12.01 -8.79
CA GLU A 74 -11.41 11.24 -8.70
C GLU A 74 -11.31 9.95 -7.86
N LYS A 75 -10.10 9.57 -7.42
CA LYS A 75 -9.88 8.27 -6.76
C LYS A 75 -8.91 8.40 -5.59
N THR A 76 -9.31 7.85 -4.46
CA THR A 76 -8.42 7.63 -3.32
C THR A 76 -7.87 6.21 -3.40
N MET A 77 -6.55 6.09 -3.23
CA MET A 77 -5.86 4.82 -3.25
C MET A 77 -5.27 4.53 -1.88
N TYR A 78 -5.35 3.28 -1.46
CA TYR A 78 -4.76 2.79 -0.22
C TYR A 78 -3.66 1.77 -0.52
N PHE A 79 -2.91 1.41 0.51
CA PHE A 79 -1.97 0.32 0.41
C PHE A 79 -2.66 -1.02 0.62
N GLY A 80 -2.41 -1.96 -0.27
CA GLY A 80 -2.82 -3.35 -0.10
C GLY A 80 -1.69 -4.30 -0.44
N ARG A 81 -1.85 -5.56 -0.06
CA ARG A 81 -0.94 -6.64 -0.43
C ARG A 81 -1.70 -7.94 -0.66
N ILE A 82 -1.02 -8.86 -1.33
CA ILE A 82 -1.50 -10.23 -1.51
C ILE A 82 -0.29 -11.16 -1.63
N LEU A 83 -0.44 -12.41 -1.20
CA LEU A 83 0.48 -13.47 -1.57
C LEU A 83 0.23 -13.83 -3.04
N PHE A 84 1.15 -13.44 -3.91
CA PHE A 84 1.08 -13.74 -5.34
C PHE A 84 2.27 -14.61 -5.73
N ARG A 85 1.99 -15.79 -6.28
CA ARG A 85 2.97 -16.85 -6.55
C ARG A 85 3.71 -17.24 -5.25
N THR A 86 4.94 -16.77 -5.07
CA THR A 86 5.82 -17.12 -3.95
C THR A 86 6.22 -15.91 -3.11
N GLU A 87 5.70 -14.72 -3.41
CA GLU A 87 6.05 -13.49 -2.69
C GLU A 87 4.81 -12.71 -2.25
N THR A 88 4.96 -11.97 -1.15
CA THR A 88 3.97 -10.98 -0.76
C THR A 88 4.23 -9.70 -1.54
N SER A 89 3.32 -9.39 -2.46
CA SER A 89 3.42 -8.21 -3.31
C SER A 89 2.52 -7.10 -2.78
N VAL A 90 3.06 -5.89 -2.69
CA VAL A 90 2.35 -4.68 -2.27
C VAL A 90 1.88 -3.92 -3.51
N GLY A 91 0.70 -3.31 -3.43
CA GLY A 91 0.10 -2.59 -4.55
C GLY A 91 -0.90 -1.51 -4.11
N LYS A 92 -1.59 -0.96 -5.10
CA LYS A 92 -2.61 0.08 -4.91
C LYS A 92 -3.99 -0.56 -4.76
N VAL A 93 -4.68 -0.25 -3.68
CA VAL A 93 -6.11 -0.54 -3.55
C VAL A 93 -6.88 0.63 -4.10
N SER A 94 -7.50 0.44 -5.26
CA SER A 94 -8.33 1.42 -5.93
C SER A 94 -9.76 1.31 -5.39
N THR A 95 -10.29 2.44 -4.90
CA THR A 95 -11.65 2.57 -4.39
C THR A 95 -12.36 3.72 -5.09
N GLY A 96 -13.69 3.69 -5.17
CA GLY A 96 -14.46 4.76 -5.81
C GLY A 96 -15.79 4.29 -6.40
N ILE A 97 -16.40 5.17 -7.22
CA ILE A 97 -17.79 5.04 -7.68
C ILE A 97 -17.90 4.33 -9.04
N LYS A 98 -16.81 4.29 -9.84
CA LYS A 98 -16.81 3.69 -11.19
C LYS A 98 -15.57 2.86 -11.44
N GLU A 99 -15.82 1.56 -11.69
CA GLU A 99 -14.97 0.52 -12.30
C GLU A 99 -13.50 0.48 -11.83
N ASN A 100 -12.81 -0.62 -12.12
CA ASN A 100 -11.40 -0.79 -11.73
C ASN A 100 -11.18 -0.70 -10.21
N LEU A 101 -11.99 -1.45 -9.45
CA LEU A 101 -11.92 -1.58 -8.00
C LEU A 101 -11.05 -2.77 -7.59
N GLY A 102 -10.46 -2.68 -6.41
CA GLY A 102 -9.68 -3.76 -5.81
C GLY A 102 -8.19 -3.48 -5.75
N LEU A 103 -7.41 -4.52 -5.47
CA LEU A 103 -5.96 -4.43 -5.36
C LEU A 103 -5.32 -4.62 -6.73
N TYR A 104 -4.49 -3.67 -7.12
CA TYR A 104 -3.60 -3.75 -8.27
C TYR A 104 -2.17 -3.91 -7.79
N ILE A 105 -1.54 -5.04 -8.09
CA ILE A 105 -0.10 -5.23 -7.91
C ILE A 105 0.57 -5.22 -9.28
N THR A 106 1.86 -4.92 -9.30
CA THR A 106 2.67 -5.09 -10.50
C THR A 106 3.71 -6.17 -10.29
N GLN A 107 4.11 -6.86 -11.36
CA GLN A 107 5.24 -7.79 -11.34
C GLN A 107 5.73 -8.03 -12.78
N ASN A 108 7.04 -7.94 -13.00
CA ASN A 108 7.69 -8.24 -14.29
C ASN A 108 7.10 -7.49 -15.49
N GLY A 109 6.80 -6.19 -15.33
CA GLY A 109 6.25 -5.38 -16.43
C GLY A 109 4.72 -5.37 -16.51
N GLU A 110 4.02 -6.28 -15.82
CA GLU A 110 2.57 -6.44 -15.89
C GLU A 110 1.86 -5.93 -14.62
N GLU A 111 0.58 -5.55 -14.77
CA GLU A 111 -0.32 -5.21 -13.67
C GLU A 111 -1.43 -6.27 -13.53
N PHE A 112 -1.70 -6.69 -12.29
CA PHE A 112 -2.67 -7.73 -11.95
C PHE A 112 -3.70 -7.18 -10.98
N ASN A 113 -4.99 -7.49 -11.21
CA ASN A 113 -6.10 -7.05 -10.35
C ASN A 113 -6.65 -8.20 -9.49
N PHE A 114 -6.94 -7.92 -8.22
CA PHE A 114 -7.50 -8.85 -7.26
C PHE A 114 -8.65 -8.24 -6.46
N HIS A 115 -9.69 -9.03 -6.23
CA HIS A 115 -10.87 -8.60 -5.46
C HIS A 115 -10.84 -8.94 -3.98
N SER A 116 -9.95 -9.87 -3.58
CA SER A 116 -9.70 -10.27 -2.19
C SER A 116 -8.23 -10.07 -1.87
N PHE A 117 -7.92 -9.37 -0.78
CA PHE A 117 -6.56 -8.94 -0.45
C PHE A 117 -6.45 -8.54 1.03
N GLU A 118 -5.26 -8.16 1.47
CA GLU A 118 -5.06 -7.47 2.73
C GLU A 118 -4.89 -5.96 2.47
N ILE A 119 -5.52 -5.12 3.28
CA ILE A 119 -5.36 -3.66 3.25
C ILE A 119 -4.62 -3.19 4.49
N LEU A 120 -3.76 -2.17 4.35
CA LEU A 120 -3.00 -1.63 5.47
C LEU A 120 -3.85 -0.68 6.30
N THR A 121 -3.90 -0.92 7.61
CA THR A 121 -4.55 -0.08 8.60
C THR A 121 -3.54 0.34 9.67
N TYR A 122 -3.84 1.40 10.41
CA TYR A 122 -3.05 1.86 11.54
C TYR A 122 -3.92 1.84 12.81
N ASN A 123 -3.46 1.13 13.84
CA ASN A 123 -4.17 1.03 15.11
C ASN A 123 -3.50 1.92 16.18
N GLU A 124 -4.14 3.04 16.48
CA GLU A 124 -3.65 4.01 17.48
C GLU A 124 -3.68 3.48 18.92
N THR A 125 -4.48 2.44 19.18
CA THR A 125 -4.71 1.89 20.53
C THR A 125 -3.68 0.83 20.94
N ILE A 126 -2.86 0.31 20.02
CA ILE A 126 -1.77 -0.61 20.37
C ILE A 126 -0.71 0.19 21.13
N ALA A 127 -0.54 -0.10 22.42
CA ALA A 127 0.50 0.51 23.23
C ALA A 127 1.88 0.22 22.60
N PRO A 128 2.80 1.20 22.57
CA PRO A 128 4.17 0.93 22.16
C PRO A 128 4.74 -0.21 23.00
N PRO A 129 5.57 -1.10 22.45
CA PRO A 129 6.31 -2.05 23.27
C PRO A 129 7.12 -1.27 24.31
N THR A 130 6.97 -1.64 25.59
CA THR A 130 7.80 -1.11 26.67
C THR A 130 9.25 -1.50 26.40
N VAL A 131 10.06 -0.51 26.00
CA VAL A 131 11.51 -0.67 25.92
C VAL A 131 12.04 -0.68 27.36
N ASN A 132 12.37 -1.86 27.87
CA ASN A 132 13.21 -1.97 29.05
C ASN A 132 14.62 -1.53 28.64
N ILE A 133 14.97 -0.28 28.93
CA ILE A 133 16.34 0.19 28.82
C ILE A 133 17.06 -0.35 30.05
N GLU A 134 17.80 -1.45 29.89
CA GLU A 134 18.77 -1.85 30.90
C GLU A 134 19.87 -0.78 30.96
N PRO A 135 20.25 -0.28 32.15
CA PRO A 135 21.31 0.71 32.27
C PRO A 135 22.64 0.09 31.85
N VAL A 136 23.35 0.79 30.96
CA VAL A 136 24.74 0.50 30.54
C VAL A 136 25.70 0.81 31.66
#